data_AF-A0A653CMQ3-F1
#
_entry.id   AF-A0A653CMQ3-F1
#
_cell.length_a   1.000
_cell.length_b   1.000
_cell.length_c   1.000
_cell.angle_alpha   90.00
_cell.angle_beta   90.00
_cell.angle_gamma   90.00
#
_symmetry.space_group_name_H-M   'P 1'
#
loop_
_entity.id
_entity.type
_entity.pdbx_description
1 polymer ?
#
loop_
_entity_poly.entity_id
_entity_poly.type
_entity_poly.pdbx_seq_one_letter_code
_entity_poly.pdbx_strand_id
1 'polypeptide(L)'
;KSDGHSRGVGNYVVYCVGNSLVFRYQHTYFPSNPIFFNMDENQNIEVIEEVLSQPRKRSVYLESAAPFYQNKDANPISKVAPANVPNVPIRAFQEQKNVDSVLYESLTPMLMLMKVIGIFPITQRGPTFIVTPKLMIYSVVLFILICGYVGYIKWDKVEMVRSAEGRFEEAVIDYLFSIYLVPIVINILSWYEARKHARVLTSIMAFEKVYFKVTKKRFKRFLRNKPLIVTIGLLILATANMTVTHVTMVHFKLLQIIPFCYINIITYILGGIWYLYCNLIGETATIIATDFALALRNIGPASQVANYRSLWMMLSKITRDVGNAFGCAMTFLCLYLFLIITLTIYGLLSQIQEGFGIKDIGLAITALFAGAMLFFISNEAHYASNCVRVQFQKKLLLVELTWMTEDAQQEINMFIRATEMSPTDMILVGFFAVNRTLFKSLIATMVTYLVVLLQFQISIPEDQESSTNSTNI
;
A
#
# COMPACT_ATOMS: atom_id res chain seq x y z
N LYS A 1 -56.78 -1.91 18.01
CA LYS A 1 -56.64 -1.54 19.44
C LYS A 1 -55.35 -2.21 19.93
N SER A 2 -54.42 -1.40 20.43
CA SER A 2 -53.06 -1.71 20.92
C SER A 2 -51.93 -1.73 19.88
N ASP A 3 -51.01 -0.78 20.10
CA ASP A 3 -49.81 -0.39 19.34
C ASP A 3 -48.58 -1.30 19.51
N GLY A 4 -47.62 -1.17 18.58
CA GLY A 4 -46.25 -1.68 18.70
C GLY A 4 -45.33 -1.31 17.52
N HIS A 5 -44.45 -0.33 17.75
CA HIS A 5 -43.54 0.41 16.86
C HIS A 5 -42.55 -0.35 15.92
N SER A 6 -42.46 0.14 14.67
CA SER A 6 -41.28 0.63 13.91
C SER A 6 -40.06 -0.27 13.57
N ARG A 7 -39.79 -0.45 12.26
CA ARG A 7 -38.63 0.16 11.52
C ARG A 7 -38.66 -0.20 10.01
N GLY A 8 -38.58 0.83 9.17
CA GLY A 8 -38.72 0.78 7.72
C GLY A 8 -37.50 0.23 6.97
N VAL A 9 -37.80 -0.56 5.94
CA VAL A 9 -36.88 -1.12 4.93
C VAL A 9 -36.88 -0.17 3.72
N GLY A 10 -35.71 0.12 3.15
CA GLY A 10 -35.58 0.91 1.93
C GLY A 10 -36.08 0.15 0.70
N ASN A 11 -36.84 0.85 -0.15
CA ASN A 11 -37.50 0.31 -1.35
C ASN A 11 -36.50 -0.15 -2.43
N TYR A 12 -36.51 -1.44 -2.76
CA TYR A 12 -36.00 -1.99 -4.01
C TYR A 12 -37.19 -2.51 -4.81
N VAL A 13 -37.25 -2.21 -6.10
CA VAL A 13 -38.20 -2.87 -7.02
C VAL A 13 -37.42 -3.83 -7.90
N VAL A 14 -37.78 -5.11 -7.82
CA VAL A 14 -37.15 -6.21 -8.57
C VAL A 14 -38.05 -6.55 -9.74
N TYR A 15 -37.48 -6.64 -10.94
CA TYR A 15 -38.16 -7.21 -12.09
C TYR A 15 -37.28 -8.32 -12.70
N CYS A 16 -37.90 -9.46 -13.01
CA CYS A 16 -37.27 -10.53 -13.77
C CYS A 16 -37.44 -10.27 -15.26
N VAL A 17 -36.34 -10.27 -16.01
CA VAL A 17 -36.35 -10.40 -17.47
C VAL A 17 -35.43 -11.55 -17.83
N GLY A 18 -36.01 -12.74 -18.07
CA GLY A 18 -35.26 -13.97 -18.33
C GLY A 18 -34.40 -14.44 -17.14
N ASN A 19 -33.33 -15.18 -17.44
CA ASN A 19 -32.43 -15.80 -16.44
C ASN A 19 -31.40 -14.83 -15.81
N SER A 20 -31.73 -13.56 -15.63
CA SER A 20 -30.85 -12.61 -14.95
C SER A 20 -31.61 -11.62 -14.08
N LEU A 21 -31.19 -11.55 -12.82
CA LEU A 21 -31.66 -10.60 -11.82
C LEU A 21 -30.90 -9.28 -11.97
N VAL A 22 -31.62 -8.19 -12.27
CA VAL A 22 -31.04 -6.84 -12.41
C VAL A 22 -31.56 -5.96 -11.27
N PHE A 23 -30.66 -5.42 -10.46
CA PHE A 23 -30.97 -4.45 -9.41
C PHE A 23 -30.77 -3.03 -9.94
N ARG A 24 -31.82 -2.21 -9.94
CA ARG A 24 -31.74 -0.78 -10.30
C ARG A 24 -32.10 0.09 -9.11
N TYR A 25 -31.18 0.98 -8.73
CA TYR A 25 -31.39 1.98 -7.68
C TYR A 25 -32.17 3.17 -8.26
N GLN A 26 -33.31 3.53 -7.65
CA GLN A 26 -34.17 4.61 -8.13
C GLN A 26 -33.90 5.89 -7.34
N HIS A 27 -33.25 6.87 -7.96
CA HIS A 27 -33.10 8.23 -7.41
C HIS A 27 -34.45 8.95 -7.46
N THR A 28 -34.97 9.35 -6.31
CA THR A 28 -36.14 10.24 -6.20
C THR A 28 -35.71 11.70 -6.45
N TYR A 29 -36.18 12.27 -7.55
CA TYR A 29 -36.25 13.72 -7.79
C TYR A 29 -37.71 14.17 -7.60
N PHE A 30 -37.94 15.21 -6.79
CA PHE A 30 -39.18 15.99 -6.75
C PHE A 30 -39.03 17.23 -7.66
N PRO A 31 -40.12 17.91 -8.08
CA PRO A 31 -40.38 18.22 -9.47
C PRO A 31 -40.21 19.72 -9.78
N SER A 32 -39.86 20.04 -11.01
CA SER A 32 -40.11 21.37 -11.59
C SER A 32 -40.69 21.19 -12.99
N ASN A 33 -41.81 21.88 -13.23
CA ASN A 33 -42.65 21.77 -14.42
C ASN A 33 -41.88 22.01 -15.73
N PRO A 34 -42.27 21.39 -16.85
CA PRO A 34 -41.66 21.61 -18.14
C PRO A 34 -42.23 22.87 -18.79
N ILE A 35 -41.36 23.79 -19.21
CA ILE A 35 -41.71 24.82 -20.19
C ILE A 35 -41.12 24.38 -21.52
N PHE A 36 -42.01 24.02 -22.45
CA PHE A 36 -41.71 23.84 -23.87
C PHE A 36 -41.27 25.18 -24.48
N PHE A 37 -40.17 25.19 -25.23
CA PHE A 37 -39.94 26.20 -26.27
C PHE A 37 -39.32 25.56 -27.51
N ASN A 38 -40.02 25.74 -28.63
CA ASN A 38 -39.61 25.43 -29.98
C ASN A 38 -38.29 26.12 -30.33
N MET A 39 -37.42 25.40 -31.04
CA MET A 39 -36.36 26.01 -31.83
C MET A 39 -36.95 26.43 -33.17
N ASP A 40 -37.06 27.75 -33.39
CA ASP A 40 -37.17 28.35 -34.71
C ASP A 40 -36.03 29.35 -34.91
N GLU A 41 -35.59 29.38 -36.16
CA GLU A 41 -34.45 30.08 -36.75
C GLU A 41 -34.37 31.60 -36.53
N ASN A 42 -33.12 32.08 -36.60
CA ASN A 42 -32.69 33.38 -37.15
C ASN A 42 -33.44 34.64 -36.68
N GLN A 43 -32.85 35.33 -35.69
CA GLN A 43 -32.74 36.80 -35.71
C GLN A 43 -31.83 37.27 -34.56
N ASN A 44 -31.06 38.33 -34.80
CA ASN A 44 -30.26 39.12 -33.85
C ASN A 44 -28.76 38.78 -33.76
N ILE A 45 -28.10 38.72 -34.90
CA ILE A 45 -26.69 39.10 -35.07
C ILE A 45 -26.72 40.59 -35.45
N GLU A 46 -26.59 41.52 -34.50
CA GLU A 46 -26.18 42.93 -34.78
C GLU A 46 -25.99 43.86 -33.56
N VAL A 47 -26.12 43.38 -32.31
CA VAL A 47 -26.13 44.30 -31.12
C VAL A 47 -24.92 44.14 -30.18
N ILE A 48 -23.83 43.48 -30.58
CA ILE A 48 -22.64 43.36 -29.72
C ILE A 48 -21.34 43.65 -30.48
N GLU A 49 -21.29 44.76 -31.21
CA GLU A 49 -20.03 45.25 -31.81
C GLU A 49 -19.51 46.55 -31.17
N GLU A 50 -20.22 47.15 -30.19
CA GLU A 50 -19.89 48.49 -29.68
C GLU A 50 -19.43 48.59 -28.21
N VAL A 51 -19.08 47.46 -27.55
CA VAL A 51 -18.51 47.49 -26.17
C VAL A 51 -17.09 46.90 -26.09
N LEU A 52 -16.46 46.66 -27.24
CA LEU A 52 -15.11 46.05 -27.31
C LEU A 52 -13.98 47.10 -27.30
N SER A 53 -14.07 48.09 -26.39
CA SER A 53 -13.01 49.11 -26.23
C SER A 53 -12.74 49.45 -24.76
N GLN A 54 -12.42 48.45 -23.93
CA GLN A 54 -11.67 48.65 -22.69
C GLN A 54 -10.70 47.49 -22.44
N PRO A 55 -9.45 47.77 -21.99
CA PRO A 55 -8.42 46.74 -21.88
C PRO A 55 -8.75 45.74 -20.76
N ARG A 56 -9.03 44.48 -21.14
CA ARG A 56 -9.13 43.35 -20.21
C ARG A 56 -7.79 43.18 -19.47
N LYS A 57 -7.81 43.39 -18.15
CA LYS A 57 -6.78 42.88 -17.22
C LYS A 57 -6.67 41.37 -17.45
N ARG A 58 -5.52 40.90 -17.94
CA ARG A 58 -5.21 39.47 -18.03
C ARG A 58 -5.30 38.85 -16.64
N SER A 59 -6.29 37.99 -16.42
CA SER A 59 -6.26 37.02 -15.34
C SER A 59 -5.12 36.04 -15.62
N VAL A 60 -4.13 36.03 -14.73
CA VAL A 60 -3.06 35.02 -14.73
C VAL A 60 -3.68 33.74 -14.20
N TYR A 61 -4.03 32.82 -15.10
CA TYR A 61 -4.31 31.45 -14.72
C TYR A 61 -3.03 30.81 -14.18
N LEU A 62 -3.08 30.35 -12.94
CA LEU A 62 -2.06 29.47 -12.35
C LEU A 62 -2.17 28.11 -13.04
N GLU A 63 -1.38 27.96 -14.09
CA GLU A 63 -1.16 26.68 -14.74
C GLU A 63 -0.56 25.72 -13.72
N SER A 64 -1.34 24.69 -13.41
CA SER A 64 -0.96 23.65 -12.46
C SER A 64 0.23 22.88 -13.03
N ALA A 65 1.39 23.03 -12.38
CA ALA A 65 2.49 22.07 -12.34
C ALA A 65 2.69 21.21 -13.61
N ALA A 66 3.21 21.81 -14.67
CA ALA A 66 3.87 21.05 -15.73
C ALA A 66 5.07 20.27 -15.14
N PRO A 67 5.27 18.99 -15.49
CA PRO A 67 6.38 18.19 -14.99
C PRO A 67 7.71 18.75 -15.50
N PHE A 68 8.64 19.03 -14.59
CA PHE A 68 9.93 19.68 -14.85
C PHE A 68 10.97 18.80 -15.58
N TYR A 69 10.53 17.86 -16.42
CA TYR A 69 11.37 17.02 -17.27
C TYR A 69 10.73 16.89 -18.65
N GLN A 70 10.80 17.94 -19.46
CA GLN A 70 10.52 17.83 -20.89
C GLN A 70 11.81 18.12 -21.67
N ASN A 71 12.06 17.23 -22.63
CA ASN A 71 13.26 17.10 -23.45
C ASN A 71 13.69 18.40 -24.13
N LYS A 72 15.01 18.58 -24.27
CA LYS A 72 15.66 19.81 -24.74
C LYS A 72 15.64 20.04 -26.26
N ASP A 73 15.00 19.19 -27.06
CA ASP A 73 15.10 19.24 -28.53
C ASP A 73 13.73 19.20 -29.23
N ALA A 74 12.87 20.18 -28.98
CA ALA A 74 11.67 20.40 -29.78
C ALA A 74 11.35 21.90 -29.97
N ASN A 75 12.05 22.50 -30.95
CA ASN A 75 11.70 23.67 -31.79
C ASN A 75 11.33 25.04 -31.16
N PRO A 76 11.52 26.16 -31.90
CA PRO A 76 12.06 27.38 -31.30
C PRO A 76 11.12 28.62 -31.37
N ILE A 77 11.42 29.59 -30.48
CA ILE A 77 11.11 31.04 -30.52
C ILE A 77 9.70 31.49 -30.07
N SER A 78 9.64 32.09 -28.86
CA SER A 78 9.43 33.54 -28.78
C SER A 78 10.49 34.13 -27.84
N LYS A 79 11.37 34.97 -28.38
CA LYS A 79 12.42 35.65 -27.63
C LYS A 79 11.81 36.87 -26.94
N VAL A 80 11.81 36.87 -25.61
CA VAL A 80 11.76 38.11 -24.81
C VAL A 80 13.09 38.20 -24.08
N ALA A 81 13.68 39.40 -24.08
CA ALA A 81 15.08 39.68 -23.76
C ALA A 81 15.59 39.02 -22.46
N PRO A 82 16.87 38.60 -22.39
CA PRO A 82 17.42 38.04 -21.17
C PRO A 82 17.60 39.14 -20.13
N ALA A 83 16.92 38.99 -18.99
CA ALA A 83 17.30 39.72 -17.79
C ALA A 83 18.74 39.32 -17.42
N ASN A 84 19.60 40.30 -17.21
CA ASN A 84 20.97 40.10 -16.74
C ASN A 84 20.90 39.49 -15.32
N VAL A 85 21.00 38.16 -15.23
CA VAL A 85 21.16 37.46 -13.95
C VAL A 85 22.65 37.45 -13.65
N PRO A 86 23.14 38.09 -12.57
CA PRO A 86 24.54 37.98 -12.20
C PRO A 86 24.87 36.49 -11.97
N ASN A 87 25.98 36.05 -12.56
CA ASN A 87 26.55 34.71 -12.41
C ASN A 87 26.77 34.39 -10.92
N VAL A 88 25.77 33.81 -10.27
CA VAL A 88 25.95 33.14 -8.98
C VAL A 88 26.42 31.72 -9.29
N PRO A 89 27.62 31.31 -8.86
CA PRO A 89 28.19 30.05 -9.27
C PRO A 89 27.38 28.87 -8.73
N ILE A 90 27.07 27.93 -9.62
CA ILE A 90 26.39 26.63 -9.40
C ILE A 90 27.09 25.73 -8.36
N ARG A 91 28.22 26.15 -7.79
CA ARG A 91 28.96 25.44 -6.74
C ARG A 91 28.18 25.28 -5.42
N ALA A 92 27.21 26.14 -5.12
CA ALA A 92 26.43 26.03 -3.89
C ALA A 92 25.56 24.76 -3.79
N PHE A 93 25.25 24.11 -4.92
CA PHE A 93 24.46 22.86 -4.94
C PHE A 93 25.31 21.58 -4.94
N GLN A 94 26.63 21.70 -5.09
CA GLN A 94 27.53 20.55 -5.24
C GLN A 94 28.21 20.13 -3.92
N GLU A 95 28.15 20.97 -2.87
CA GLU A 95 28.89 20.76 -1.61
C GLU A 95 28.03 20.40 -0.39
N GLN A 96 26.72 20.18 -0.51
CA GLN A 96 25.92 19.72 0.64
C GLN A 96 25.93 18.19 0.73
N LYS A 97 27.08 17.67 1.19
CA LYS A 97 27.43 16.24 1.19
C LYS A 97 26.62 15.38 2.17
N ASN A 98 25.83 15.96 3.06
CA ASN A 98 24.82 15.26 3.86
C ASN A 98 23.59 16.15 4.04
N VAL A 99 22.46 15.73 3.48
CA VAL A 99 21.16 16.32 3.80
C VAL A 99 20.61 15.52 4.96
N ASP A 100 20.77 16.04 6.18
CA ASP A 100 20.22 15.44 7.40
C ASP A 100 18.69 15.50 7.33
N SER A 101 18.07 14.38 6.94
CA SER A 101 16.62 14.20 6.90
C SER A 101 16.22 13.23 8.00
N VAL A 102 15.47 13.70 8.98
CA VAL A 102 15.02 12.89 10.14
C VAL A 102 14.03 11.81 9.68
N LEU A 103 13.24 12.11 8.65
CA LEU A 103 12.29 11.15 8.08
C LEU A 103 13.03 10.00 7.36
N TYR A 104 14.08 10.31 6.61
CA TYR A 104 14.90 9.29 5.95
C TYR A 104 15.77 8.50 6.94
N GLU A 105 16.34 9.15 7.95
CA GLU A 105 17.12 8.49 9.02
C GLU A 105 16.26 7.42 9.72
N SER A 106 14.96 7.69 9.87
CA SER A 106 14.00 6.75 10.47
C SER A 106 13.77 5.48 9.63
N LEU A 107 13.93 5.54 8.31
CA LEU A 107 13.79 4.37 7.41
C LEU A 107 15.13 3.66 7.15
N THR A 108 16.24 4.34 7.44
CA THR A 108 17.60 3.87 7.13
C THR A 108 17.93 2.45 7.62
N PRO A 109 17.62 2.02 8.86
CA PRO A 109 18.00 0.67 9.32
C PRO A 109 17.39 -0.45 8.46
N MET A 110 16.10 -0.32 8.11
CA MET A 110 15.41 -1.30 7.27
C MET A 110 15.92 -1.24 5.81
N LEU A 111 16.16 -0.03 5.28
CA LEU A 111 16.70 0.13 3.93
C LEU A 111 18.13 -0.41 3.80
N MET A 112 18.96 -0.32 4.84
CA MET A 112 20.28 -0.94 4.89
C MET A 112 20.15 -2.47 4.87
N LEU A 113 19.25 -3.04 5.67
CA LEU A 113 19.01 -4.48 5.68
C LEU A 113 18.55 -5.00 4.31
N MET A 114 17.62 -4.30 3.65
CA MET A 114 17.17 -4.65 2.30
C MET A 114 18.29 -4.59 1.25
N LYS A 115 19.29 -3.71 1.43
CA LYS A 115 20.49 -3.66 0.55
C LYS A 115 21.37 -4.88 0.76
N VAL A 116 21.63 -5.25 2.02
CA VAL A 116 22.47 -6.41 2.36
C VAL A 116 21.88 -7.70 1.80
N ILE A 117 20.55 -7.86 1.89
CA ILE A 117 19.81 -9.03 1.40
C ILE A 117 19.64 -9.03 -0.13
N GLY A 118 19.96 -7.93 -0.81
CA GLY A 118 19.94 -7.83 -2.27
C GLY A 118 18.58 -7.44 -2.88
N ILE A 119 17.60 -7.04 -2.08
CA ILE A 119 16.27 -6.61 -2.60
C ILE A 119 16.30 -5.16 -3.11
N PHE A 120 17.14 -4.30 -2.52
CA PHE A 120 17.03 -2.85 -2.69
C PHE A 120 18.28 -2.19 -3.28
N PRO A 121 18.43 -2.13 -4.62
CA PRO A 121 19.63 -1.61 -5.29
C PRO A 121 19.64 -0.07 -5.39
N ILE A 122 19.29 0.65 -4.33
CA ILE A 122 19.15 2.12 -4.34
C ILE A 122 20.22 2.78 -3.48
N THR A 123 20.86 3.81 -4.03
CA THR A 123 21.84 4.63 -3.29
C THR A 123 21.45 6.09 -3.34
N GLN A 124 21.75 6.80 -2.26
CA GLN A 124 21.61 8.24 -2.22
C GLN A 124 22.77 8.87 -3.01
N ARG A 125 22.43 9.70 -4.00
CA ARG A 125 23.41 10.53 -4.72
C ARG A 125 23.01 11.99 -4.53
N GLY A 126 23.50 12.58 -3.44
CA GLY A 126 23.13 13.94 -3.03
C GLY A 126 21.67 14.02 -2.54
N PRO A 127 20.84 14.95 -3.06
CA PRO A 127 19.44 15.13 -2.63
C PRO A 127 18.46 14.15 -3.30
N THR A 128 18.92 13.30 -4.23
CA THR A 128 18.09 12.37 -4.99
C THR A 128 18.56 10.94 -4.83
N PHE A 129 17.61 9.99 -4.85
CA PHE A 129 17.93 8.56 -4.86
C PHE A 129 17.93 8.04 -6.29
N ILE A 130 18.92 7.19 -6.61
CA ILE A 130 19.02 6.53 -7.91
C ILE A 130 19.35 5.05 -7.73
N VAL A 131 18.95 4.25 -8.73
CA VAL A 131 19.31 2.83 -8.80
C VAL A 131 20.77 2.73 -9.28
N THR A 132 21.62 2.07 -8.50
CA THR A 132 23.06 1.98 -8.80
C THR A 132 23.36 0.64 -9.47
N PRO A 133 24.05 0.61 -10.62
CA PRO A 133 24.33 -0.63 -11.35
C PRO A 133 25.17 -1.62 -10.53
N LYS A 134 26.10 -1.13 -9.69
CA LYS A 134 26.93 -1.98 -8.82
C LYS A 134 26.11 -2.82 -7.84
N LEU A 135 25.12 -2.20 -7.17
CA LEU A 135 24.24 -2.94 -6.25
C LEU A 135 23.27 -3.83 -7.02
N MET A 136 22.80 -3.41 -8.21
CA MET A 136 21.95 -4.24 -9.04
C MET A 136 22.65 -5.53 -9.48
N ILE A 137 23.93 -5.47 -9.87
CA ILE A 137 24.71 -6.66 -10.23
C ILE A 137 24.85 -7.59 -9.02
N TYR A 138 25.18 -7.05 -7.84
CA TYR A 138 25.25 -7.83 -6.60
C TYR A 138 23.92 -8.56 -6.31
N SER A 139 22.80 -7.83 -6.38
CA SER A 139 21.46 -8.36 -6.20
C SER A 139 21.13 -9.49 -7.19
N VAL A 140 21.47 -9.32 -8.47
CA VAL A 140 21.23 -10.31 -9.52
C VAL A 140 22.07 -11.57 -9.30
N VAL A 141 23.35 -11.43 -8.95
CA VAL A 141 24.21 -12.58 -8.65
C VAL A 141 23.68 -13.37 -7.46
N LEU A 142 23.32 -12.68 -6.37
CA LEU A 142 22.74 -13.32 -5.18
C LEU A 142 21.43 -14.06 -5.51
N PHE A 143 20.57 -13.45 -6.30
CA PHE A 143 19.32 -14.06 -6.76
C PHE A 143 19.56 -15.31 -7.61
N ILE A 144 20.49 -15.28 -8.57
CA ILE A 144 20.83 -16.46 -9.40
C ILE A 144 21.34 -17.60 -8.53
N LEU A 145 22.21 -17.31 -7.55
CA LEU A 145 22.71 -18.32 -6.61
C LEU A 145 21.57 -18.97 -5.81
N ILE A 146 20.66 -18.15 -5.28
CA ILE A 146 19.53 -18.64 -4.48
C ILE A 146 18.51 -19.38 -5.35
N CYS A 147 18.21 -18.89 -6.56
CA CYS A 147 17.37 -19.60 -7.53
C CYS A 147 17.97 -20.95 -7.93
N GLY A 148 19.27 -21.01 -8.20
CA GLY A 148 19.96 -22.27 -8.48
C GLY A 148 19.85 -23.26 -7.32
N TYR A 149 20.02 -22.77 -6.08
CA TYR A 149 19.90 -23.59 -4.89
C TYR A 149 18.46 -24.08 -4.63
N VAL A 150 17.46 -23.21 -4.81
CA VAL A 150 16.04 -23.59 -4.74
C VAL A 150 15.67 -24.60 -5.82
N GLY A 151 16.18 -24.40 -7.05
CA GLY A 151 16.00 -25.34 -8.16
C GLY A 151 16.58 -26.72 -7.85
N TYR A 152 17.78 -26.77 -7.27
CA TYR A 152 18.42 -28.01 -6.82
C TYR A 152 17.57 -28.75 -5.77
N ILE A 153 17.07 -28.05 -4.74
CA ILE A 153 16.20 -28.65 -3.71
C ILE A 153 14.90 -29.14 -4.34
N LYS A 154 14.32 -28.39 -5.27
CA LYS A 154 13.10 -28.80 -5.96
C LYS A 154 13.31 -30.05 -6.80
N TRP A 155 14.42 -30.15 -7.50
CA TRP A 155 14.77 -31.34 -8.27
C TRP A 155 14.90 -32.57 -7.36
N ASP A 156 15.71 -32.45 -6.30
CA ASP A 156 15.94 -33.51 -5.29
C ASP A 156 14.62 -33.99 -4.63
N LYS A 157 13.72 -33.05 -4.31
CA LYS A 157 12.40 -33.35 -3.73
C LYS A 157 11.41 -33.96 -4.73
N VAL A 158 11.37 -33.50 -5.98
CA VAL A 158 10.45 -34.04 -7.01
C VAL A 158 10.81 -35.49 -7.34
N GLU A 159 12.11 -35.82 -7.37
CA GLU A 159 12.60 -37.19 -7.55
C GLU A 159 12.14 -38.12 -6.40
N MET A 160 12.11 -37.59 -5.17
CA MET A 160 11.63 -38.32 -3.98
C MET A 160 10.10 -38.47 -3.95
N VAL A 161 9.33 -37.41 -4.26
CA VAL A 161 7.85 -37.45 -4.23
C VAL A 161 7.28 -38.36 -5.32
N ARG A 162 7.94 -38.48 -6.47
CA ARG A 162 7.54 -39.42 -7.53
C ARG A 162 7.64 -40.90 -7.08
N SER A 163 8.32 -41.18 -5.98
CA SER A 163 8.50 -42.52 -5.42
C SER A 163 7.59 -42.85 -4.23
N ALA A 164 6.82 -41.89 -3.71
CA ALA A 164 5.96 -42.06 -2.55
C ALA A 164 4.47 -41.88 -2.93
N GLU A 165 3.73 -42.99 -3.02
CA GLU A 165 2.26 -42.99 -3.06
C GLU A 165 1.71 -42.67 -1.65
N GLY A 166 1.67 -41.37 -1.31
CA GLY A 166 1.13 -40.90 -0.04
C GLY A 166 -0.38 -40.62 -0.09
N ARG A 167 -1.05 -40.74 1.07
CA ARG A 167 -2.44 -40.29 1.27
C ARG A 167 -2.58 -38.80 0.89
N PHE A 168 -3.75 -38.39 0.43
CA PHE A 168 -4.05 -37.03 -0.07
C PHE A 168 -3.52 -35.90 0.85
N GLU A 169 -3.57 -36.10 2.17
CA GLU A 169 -3.09 -35.12 3.16
C GLU A 169 -1.57 -34.88 3.12
N GLU A 170 -0.79 -35.91 2.88
CA GLU A 170 0.67 -35.82 2.80
C GLU A 170 1.10 -35.09 1.52
N ALA A 171 0.36 -35.30 0.42
CA ALA A 171 0.54 -34.54 -0.80
C ALA A 171 0.27 -33.04 -0.59
N VAL A 172 -0.76 -32.66 0.18
CA VAL A 172 -1.06 -31.23 0.46
C VAL A 172 0.06 -30.57 1.26
N ILE A 173 0.66 -31.26 2.23
CA ILE A 173 1.81 -30.75 2.98
C ILE A 173 3.03 -30.56 2.06
N ASP A 174 3.26 -31.48 1.13
CA ASP A 174 4.33 -31.33 0.13
C ASP A 174 4.09 -30.18 -0.86
N TYR A 175 2.82 -29.94 -1.24
CA TYR A 175 2.45 -28.75 -2.01
C TYR A 175 2.68 -27.46 -1.23
N LEU A 176 2.37 -27.44 0.07
CA LEU A 176 2.61 -26.29 0.93
C LEU A 176 4.11 -25.90 0.95
N PHE A 177 5.02 -26.87 0.96
CA PHE A 177 6.47 -26.61 0.83
C PHE A 177 6.88 -26.01 -0.50
N SER A 178 6.19 -26.37 -1.58
CA SER A 178 6.38 -25.73 -2.88
C SER A 178 5.96 -24.28 -2.87
N ILE A 179 4.85 -24.01 -2.21
CA ILE A 179 4.27 -22.69 -2.12
C ILE A 179 5.12 -21.77 -1.25
N TYR A 180 5.74 -22.27 -0.18
CA TYR A 180 6.69 -21.49 0.64
C TYR A 180 7.89 -20.93 -0.14
N LEU A 181 8.24 -21.52 -1.29
CA LEU A 181 9.35 -21.05 -2.14
C LEU A 181 8.92 -19.98 -3.16
N VAL A 182 7.62 -19.84 -3.42
CA VAL A 182 7.04 -18.90 -4.40
C VAL A 182 7.42 -17.43 -4.15
N PRO A 183 7.60 -16.93 -2.90
CA PRO A 183 7.97 -15.53 -2.67
C PRO A 183 9.35 -15.13 -3.20
N ILE A 184 10.14 -16.04 -3.77
CA ILE A 184 11.36 -15.68 -4.50
C ILE A 184 11.10 -14.65 -5.61
N VAL A 185 9.89 -14.65 -6.18
CA VAL A 185 9.41 -13.67 -7.19
C VAL A 185 9.40 -12.23 -6.66
N ILE A 186 9.29 -12.03 -5.34
CA ILE A 186 9.34 -10.69 -4.71
C ILE A 186 10.61 -9.94 -5.08
N ASN A 187 11.75 -10.62 -5.26
CA ASN A 187 13.00 -9.98 -5.66
C ASN A 187 12.87 -9.27 -7.01
N ILE A 188 12.30 -9.96 -8.01
CA ILE A 188 12.10 -9.42 -9.35
C ILE A 188 11.12 -8.24 -9.29
N LEU A 189 10.01 -8.39 -8.56
CA LEU A 189 9.02 -7.32 -8.39
C LEU A 189 9.65 -6.09 -7.72
N SER A 190 10.46 -6.30 -6.68
CA SER A 190 11.13 -5.20 -5.96
C SER A 190 12.12 -4.44 -6.85
N TRP A 191 12.80 -5.12 -7.77
CA TRP A 191 13.70 -4.46 -8.73
C TRP A 191 12.94 -3.68 -9.80
N TYR A 192 11.83 -4.23 -10.29
CA TYR A 192 10.93 -3.54 -11.19
C TYR A 192 10.43 -2.23 -10.56
N GLU A 193 10.10 -2.26 -9.28
CA GLU A 193 9.59 -1.12 -8.53
C GLU A 193 10.68 -0.21 -7.91
N ALA A 194 11.97 -0.59 -8.00
CA ALA A 194 13.07 0.15 -7.38
C ALA A 194 13.13 1.62 -7.82
N ARG A 195 12.83 1.92 -9.09
CA ARG A 195 12.78 3.32 -9.58
C ARG A 195 11.67 4.13 -8.92
N LYS A 196 10.53 3.51 -8.63
CA LYS A 196 9.40 4.16 -7.93
C LYS A 196 9.78 4.43 -6.47
N HIS A 197 10.42 3.47 -5.79
CA HIS A 197 10.92 3.66 -4.43
C HIS A 197 11.93 4.80 -4.31
N ALA A 198 12.86 4.92 -5.26
CA ALA A 198 13.81 6.03 -5.31
C ALA A 198 13.11 7.40 -5.41
N ARG A 199 12.05 7.48 -6.24
CA ARG A 199 11.24 8.70 -6.39
C ARG A 199 10.52 9.05 -5.09
N VAL A 200 9.91 8.07 -4.42
CA VAL A 200 9.24 8.26 -3.12
C VAL A 200 10.20 8.79 -2.07
N LEU A 201 11.36 8.16 -1.91
CA LEU A 201 12.37 8.60 -0.93
C LEU A 201 12.85 10.04 -1.21
N THR A 202 13.00 10.39 -2.49
CA THR A 202 13.35 11.76 -2.89
C THR A 202 12.22 12.75 -2.54
N SER A 203 10.95 12.37 -2.78
CA SER A 203 9.79 13.19 -2.42
C SER A 203 9.67 13.41 -0.91
N ILE A 204 10.00 12.40 -0.08
CA ILE A 204 10.01 12.52 1.38
C ILE A 204 11.08 13.51 1.85
N MET A 205 12.29 13.45 1.27
CA MET A 205 13.33 14.43 1.58
C MET A 205 12.97 15.85 1.12
N ALA A 206 12.34 15.99 -0.04
CA ALA A 206 11.85 17.27 -0.53
C ALA A 206 10.75 17.83 0.38
N PHE A 207 9.86 16.97 0.86
CA PHE A 207 8.79 17.32 1.78
C PHE A 207 9.32 17.91 3.09
N GLU A 208 10.32 17.28 3.69
CA GLU A 208 10.95 17.77 4.92
C GLU A 208 11.55 19.17 4.75
N LYS A 209 12.15 19.46 3.59
CA LYS A 209 12.69 20.80 3.29
C LYS A 209 11.59 21.85 3.18
N VAL A 210 10.49 21.52 2.49
CA VAL A 210 9.33 22.42 2.35
C VAL A 210 8.69 22.65 3.71
N TYR A 211 8.53 21.59 4.52
CA TYR A 211 8.03 21.67 5.87
C TYR A 211 8.84 22.64 6.73
N PHE A 212 10.16 22.47 6.76
CA PHE A 212 11.06 23.34 7.52
C PHE A 212 10.97 24.80 7.04
N LYS A 213 10.81 25.02 5.73
CA LYS A 213 10.67 26.38 5.18
C LYS A 213 9.38 27.06 5.66
N VAL A 214 8.27 26.32 5.75
CA VAL A 214 6.94 26.81 6.13
C VAL A 214 6.80 26.99 7.64
N THR A 215 7.15 25.97 8.43
CA THR A 215 6.89 25.97 9.88
C THR A 215 8.05 26.51 10.70
N LYS A 216 9.26 26.59 10.11
CA LYS A 216 10.53 26.86 10.82
C LYS A 216 10.85 25.89 11.95
N LYS A 217 10.09 24.78 12.07
CA LYS A 217 10.31 23.71 13.03
C LYS A 217 10.96 22.53 12.31
N ARG A 218 11.91 21.87 12.96
CA ARG A 218 12.41 20.56 12.51
C ARG A 218 11.53 19.47 13.11
N PHE A 219 11.34 18.38 12.38
CA PHE A 219 10.78 17.17 12.98
C PHE A 219 11.68 16.75 14.14
N LYS A 220 11.12 16.64 15.35
CA LYS A 220 11.82 16.01 16.48
C LYS A 220 12.02 14.53 16.12
N ARG A 221 13.16 13.94 16.51
CA ARG A 221 13.58 12.56 16.20
C ARG A 221 12.41 11.59 16.28
N PHE A 222 11.83 11.30 15.11
CA PHE A 222 10.40 11.03 15.00
C PHE A 222 10.02 9.62 15.47
N LEU A 223 11.00 8.72 15.50
CA LEU A 223 10.79 7.34 15.92
C LEU A 223 11.85 6.83 16.92
N ARG A 224 12.74 7.67 17.47
CA ARG A 224 13.88 7.29 18.35
C ARG A 224 14.49 5.92 17.96
N ASN A 225 14.16 4.85 18.68
CA ASN A 225 14.66 3.50 18.45
C ASN A 225 13.62 2.54 17.83
N LYS A 226 12.36 2.96 17.63
CA LYS A 226 11.28 2.12 17.09
C LYS A 226 11.63 1.45 15.74
N PRO A 227 12.20 2.11 14.72
CA PRO A 227 12.43 1.44 13.44
C PRO A 227 13.56 0.42 13.55
N LEU A 228 14.55 0.69 14.42
CA LEU A 228 15.62 -0.24 14.74
C LEU A 228 15.07 -1.47 15.50
N ILE A 229 14.21 -1.26 16.50
CA ILE A 229 13.55 -2.33 17.25
C ILE A 229 12.68 -3.18 16.32
N VAL A 230 11.89 -2.56 15.44
CA VAL A 230 11.07 -3.25 14.45
C VAL A 230 11.93 -4.07 13.48
N THR A 231 13.04 -3.50 12.99
CA THR A 231 13.95 -4.20 12.06
C THR A 231 14.58 -5.43 12.70
N ILE A 232 15.14 -5.29 13.92
CA ILE A 232 15.76 -6.40 14.64
C ILE A 232 14.70 -7.42 15.07
N GLY A 233 13.56 -6.96 15.58
CA GLY A 233 12.45 -7.81 16.00
C GLY A 233 11.89 -8.65 14.86
N LEU A 234 11.71 -8.07 13.67
CA LEU A 234 11.23 -8.82 12.50
C LEU A 234 12.25 -9.84 11.99
N LEU A 235 13.56 -9.55 12.09
CA LEU A 235 14.59 -10.51 11.71
C LEU A 235 14.61 -11.71 12.66
N ILE A 236 14.60 -11.46 13.97
CA ILE A 236 14.51 -12.50 15.00
C ILE A 236 13.25 -13.32 14.77
N LEU A 237 12.11 -12.65 14.56
CA LEU A 237 10.82 -13.31 14.34
C LEU A 237 10.84 -14.21 13.09
N ALA A 238 11.40 -13.73 11.97
CA ALA A 238 11.51 -14.50 10.74
C ALA A 238 12.39 -15.76 10.92
N THR A 239 13.54 -15.62 11.60
CA THR A 239 14.43 -16.76 11.89
C THR A 239 13.82 -17.73 12.90
N ALA A 240 13.15 -17.23 13.93
CA ALA A 240 12.49 -18.05 14.95
C ALA A 240 11.34 -18.85 14.35
N ASN A 241 10.47 -18.20 13.56
CA ASN A 241 9.37 -18.87 12.86
C ASN A 241 9.91 -20.01 11.99
N MET A 242 10.94 -19.74 11.18
CA MET A 242 11.54 -20.77 10.32
C MET A 242 12.22 -21.91 11.11
N THR A 243 12.87 -21.59 12.23
CA THR A 243 13.52 -22.60 13.09
C THR A 243 12.49 -23.52 13.71
N VAL A 244 11.37 -22.96 14.19
CA VAL A 244 10.25 -23.75 14.72
C VAL A 244 9.68 -24.66 13.64
N THR A 245 9.36 -24.12 12.46
CA THR A 245 8.85 -24.92 11.33
C THR A 245 9.81 -26.05 10.96
N HIS A 246 11.12 -25.81 11.01
CA HIS A 246 12.13 -26.85 10.76
C HIS A 246 12.15 -27.94 11.84
N VAL A 247 12.20 -27.56 13.13
CA VAL A 247 12.23 -28.53 14.25
C VAL A 247 10.99 -29.41 14.24
N THR A 248 9.84 -28.86 13.87
CA THR A 248 8.58 -29.61 13.79
C THR A 248 8.48 -30.56 12.59
N MET A 249 9.34 -30.39 11.58
CA MET A 249 9.32 -31.16 10.33
C MET A 249 10.57 -32.06 10.24
N VAL A 250 10.43 -33.31 10.69
CA VAL A 250 11.52 -34.29 10.92
C VAL A 250 12.32 -34.68 9.66
N HIS A 251 11.89 -34.30 8.45
CA HIS A 251 12.42 -34.81 7.18
C HIS A 251 13.41 -33.88 6.44
N PHE A 252 13.92 -32.81 7.05
CA PHE A 252 14.81 -31.86 6.36
C PHE A 252 16.29 -31.97 6.77
N LYS A 253 17.18 -32.00 5.76
CA LYS A 253 18.62 -31.80 5.97
C LYS A 253 18.88 -30.33 6.32
N LEU A 254 19.76 -30.04 7.27
CA LEU A 254 20.10 -28.67 7.71
C LEU A 254 20.47 -27.73 6.55
N LEU A 255 21.12 -28.24 5.52
CA LEU A 255 21.49 -27.48 4.32
C LEU A 255 20.27 -26.95 3.53
N GLN A 256 19.13 -27.64 3.58
CA GLN A 256 17.92 -27.22 2.86
C GLN A 256 17.22 -26.02 3.52
N ILE A 257 17.51 -25.72 4.80
CA ILE A 257 16.87 -24.62 5.56
C ILE A 257 17.23 -23.23 5.01
N ILE A 258 18.46 -23.07 4.51
CA ILE A 258 19.05 -21.77 4.15
C ILE A 258 18.15 -20.95 3.20
N PRO A 259 17.69 -21.46 2.04
CA PRO A 259 16.82 -20.72 1.13
C PRO A 259 15.44 -20.44 1.70
N PHE A 260 14.86 -21.33 2.51
CA PHE A 260 13.59 -21.05 3.17
C PHE A 260 13.74 -19.93 4.21
N CYS A 261 14.82 -19.93 4.99
CA CYS A 261 15.18 -18.81 5.87
C CYS A 261 15.29 -17.50 5.09
N TYR A 262 16.01 -17.51 3.96
CA TYR A 262 16.15 -16.33 3.12
C TYR A 262 14.80 -15.81 2.63
N ILE A 263 13.96 -16.67 2.03
CA ILE A 263 12.65 -16.29 1.48
C ILE A 263 11.71 -15.79 2.58
N ASN A 264 11.76 -16.42 3.77
CA ASN A 264 10.98 -15.97 4.91
C ASN A 264 11.42 -14.57 5.38
N ILE A 265 12.74 -14.33 5.50
CA ILE A 265 13.29 -13.03 5.85
C ILE A 265 12.85 -11.95 4.84
N ILE A 266 12.89 -12.23 3.54
CA ILE A 266 12.42 -11.31 2.49
C ILE A 266 10.96 -10.91 2.71
N THR A 267 10.11 -11.90 2.98
CA THR A 267 8.66 -11.72 3.17
C THR A 267 8.37 -10.79 4.35
N TYR A 268 9.03 -11.02 5.49
CA TYR A 268 8.87 -10.21 6.70
C TYR A 268 9.43 -8.80 6.53
N ILE A 269 10.58 -8.67 5.87
CA ILE A 269 11.19 -7.35 5.61
C ILE A 269 10.32 -6.52 4.69
N LEU A 270 9.74 -7.10 3.63
CA LEU A 270 8.87 -6.38 2.70
C LEU A 270 7.65 -5.79 3.42
N GLY A 271 6.93 -6.59 4.21
CA GLY A 271 5.80 -6.06 4.94
C GLY A 271 6.22 -5.16 6.12
N GLY A 272 7.42 -5.35 6.67
CA GLY A 272 8.01 -4.48 7.69
C GLY A 272 8.36 -3.08 7.15
N ILE A 273 8.95 -2.98 5.95
CA ILE A 273 9.22 -1.68 5.34
C ILE A 273 7.90 -0.97 5.00
N TRP A 274 6.89 -1.70 4.51
CA TRP A 274 5.55 -1.16 4.29
C TRP A 274 4.96 -0.58 5.58
N TYR A 275 5.01 -1.34 6.68
CA TYR A 275 4.60 -0.89 8.02
C TYR A 275 5.27 0.44 8.40
N LEU A 276 6.59 0.55 8.21
CA LEU A 276 7.35 1.76 8.55
C LEU A 276 6.96 2.97 7.69
N TYR A 277 6.71 2.79 6.39
CA TYR A 277 6.23 3.87 5.52
C TYR A 277 4.85 4.38 5.94
N CYS A 278 3.91 3.47 6.20
CA CYS A 278 2.55 3.81 6.64
C CYS A 278 2.58 4.56 7.98
N ASN A 279 3.34 4.06 8.95
CA ASN A 279 3.50 4.70 10.25
C ASN A 279 4.13 6.10 10.10
N LEU A 280 5.20 6.23 9.31
CA LEU A 280 5.85 7.51 9.01
C LEU A 280 4.84 8.54 8.44
N ILE A 281 4.02 8.13 7.47
CA ILE A 281 2.99 9.00 6.88
C ILE A 281 1.93 9.38 7.91
N GLY A 282 1.41 8.40 8.66
CA GLY A 282 0.33 8.61 9.61
C GLY A 282 0.70 9.60 10.70
N GLU A 283 1.85 9.40 11.34
CA GLU A 283 2.37 10.31 12.35
C GLU A 283 2.66 11.69 11.73
N THR A 284 3.20 11.74 10.50
CA THR A 284 3.59 13.02 9.86
C THR A 284 2.34 13.85 9.60
N ALA A 285 1.25 13.21 9.16
CA ALA A 285 -0.05 13.84 9.01
C ALA A 285 -0.57 14.41 10.34
N THR A 286 -0.45 13.65 11.43
CA THR A 286 -0.90 14.08 12.77
C THR A 286 -0.09 15.27 13.31
N ILE A 287 1.23 15.31 13.09
CA ILE A 287 2.06 16.48 13.43
C ILE A 287 1.59 17.71 12.66
N ILE A 288 1.44 17.59 11.34
CA ILE A 288 1.08 18.73 10.50
C ILE A 288 -0.30 19.26 10.88
N ALA A 289 -1.26 18.37 11.12
CA ALA A 289 -2.60 18.75 11.54
C ALA A 289 -2.59 19.49 12.89
N THR A 290 -1.71 19.06 13.81
CA THR A 290 -1.55 19.70 15.12
C THR A 290 -0.87 21.07 15.00
N ASP A 291 0.21 21.16 14.22
CA ASP A 291 0.93 22.42 13.99
C ASP A 291 0.07 23.43 13.22
N PHE A 292 -0.77 22.97 12.29
CA PHE A 292 -1.76 23.78 11.60
C PHE A 292 -2.82 24.35 12.56
N ALA A 293 -3.41 23.50 13.41
CA ALA A 293 -4.40 23.93 14.40
C ALA A 293 -3.81 24.95 15.40
N LEU A 294 -2.54 24.79 15.78
CA LEU A 294 -1.82 25.76 16.61
C LEU A 294 -1.54 27.07 15.87
N ALA A 295 -1.17 27.00 14.60
CA ALA A 295 -0.93 28.18 13.77
C ALA A 295 -2.20 29.02 13.56
N LEU A 296 -3.37 28.39 13.52
CA LEU A 296 -4.66 29.07 13.34
C LEU A 296 -5.24 29.69 14.61
N ARG A 297 -4.83 29.23 15.80
CA ARG A 297 -5.24 29.83 17.08
C ARG A 297 -4.71 31.25 17.28
N ASN A 298 -3.53 31.53 16.72
CA ASN A 298 -3.00 32.89 16.66
C ASN A 298 -3.52 33.49 15.36
N ILE A 299 -4.27 34.61 15.41
CA ILE A 299 -4.90 35.30 14.26
C ILE A 299 -4.13 35.02 12.96
N GLY A 300 -4.63 34.05 12.20
CA GLY A 300 -3.87 33.41 11.15
C GLY A 300 -4.01 34.16 9.84
N PRO A 301 -2.93 34.70 9.25
CA PRO A 301 -3.03 35.30 7.92
C PRO A 301 -3.40 34.22 6.88
N ALA A 302 -4.26 34.56 5.91
CA ALA A 302 -4.70 33.65 4.84
C ALA A 302 -3.54 32.95 4.10
N SER A 303 -2.38 33.61 4.02
CA SER A 303 -1.15 33.05 3.44
C SER A 303 -0.62 31.82 4.19
N GLN A 304 -0.84 31.71 5.50
CA GLN A 304 -0.44 30.51 6.25
C GLN A 304 -1.34 29.32 5.94
N VAL A 305 -2.66 29.52 5.82
CA VAL A 305 -3.61 28.46 5.42
C VAL A 305 -3.20 27.87 4.08
N ALA A 306 -2.90 28.73 3.10
CA ALA A 306 -2.45 28.30 1.77
C ALA A 306 -1.16 27.46 1.82
N ASN A 307 -0.19 27.85 2.67
CA ASN A 307 1.05 27.09 2.84
C ASN A 307 0.79 25.70 3.45
N TYR A 308 -0.06 25.58 4.47
CA TYR A 308 -0.42 24.29 5.06
C TYR A 308 -1.24 23.42 4.11
N ARG A 309 -2.12 24.01 3.30
CA ARG A 309 -2.82 23.31 2.21
C ARG A 309 -1.84 22.70 1.22
N SER A 310 -0.82 23.46 0.79
CA SER A 310 0.23 22.95 -0.12
C SER A 310 1.00 21.77 0.48
N LEU A 311 1.29 21.84 1.78
CA LEU A 311 2.00 20.80 2.51
C LEU A 311 1.15 19.53 2.62
N TRP A 312 -0.13 19.65 2.95
CA TRP A 312 -1.07 18.53 2.97
C TRP A 312 -1.24 17.88 1.59
N MET A 313 -1.30 18.69 0.52
CA MET A 313 -1.37 18.16 -0.85
C MET A 313 -0.11 17.36 -1.20
N MET A 314 1.07 17.84 -0.79
CA MET A 314 2.33 17.13 -0.99
C MET A 314 2.37 15.82 -0.20
N LEU A 315 1.89 15.80 1.05
CA LEU A 315 1.81 14.57 1.84
C LEU A 315 0.83 13.57 1.22
N SER A 316 -0.34 14.02 0.79
CA SER A 316 -1.34 13.17 0.10
C SER A 316 -0.82 12.60 -1.21
N LYS A 317 0.05 13.34 -1.91
CA LYS A 317 0.78 12.83 -3.08
C LYS A 317 1.78 11.74 -2.68
N ILE A 318 2.56 11.95 -1.63
CA ILE A 318 3.52 10.95 -1.11
C ILE A 318 2.81 9.66 -0.70
N THR A 319 1.67 9.75 -0.01
CA THR A 319 0.87 8.57 0.39
C THR A 319 0.46 7.72 -0.82
N ARG A 320 0.00 8.37 -1.90
CA ARG A 320 -0.34 7.69 -3.16
C ARG A 320 0.88 7.13 -3.87
N ASP A 321 1.97 7.89 -3.92
CA ASP A 321 3.22 7.46 -4.55
C ASP A 321 3.82 6.24 -3.81
N VAL A 322 3.70 6.16 -2.48
CA VAL A 322 4.07 4.98 -1.67
C VAL A 322 3.22 3.77 -2.06
N GLY A 323 1.89 3.92 -2.11
CA GLY A 323 0.99 2.84 -2.53
C GLY A 323 1.32 2.31 -3.95
N ASN A 324 1.64 3.21 -4.88
CA ASN A 324 2.04 2.83 -6.24
C ASN A 324 3.47 2.26 -6.32
N ALA A 325 4.38 2.69 -5.44
CA ALA A 325 5.75 2.19 -5.39
C ALA A 325 5.83 0.77 -4.86
N PHE A 326 4.96 0.40 -3.92
CA PHE A 326 4.86 -0.96 -3.37
C PHE A 326 3.78 -1.82 -4.06
N GLY A 327 3.18 -1.31 -5.13
CA GLY A 327 1.97 -1.84 -5.73
C GLY A 327 2.05 -3.34 -6.02
N CYS A 328 2.96 -3.73 -6.92
CA CYS A 328 3.06 -5.11 -7.37
C CYS A 328 3.56 -6.04 -6.25
N ALA A 329 4.60 -5.62 -5.52
CA ALA A 329 5.19 -6.43 -4.46
C ALA A 329 4.19 -6.69 -3.31
N MET A 330 3.43 -5.69 -2.88
CA MET A 330 2.45 -5.84 -1.80
C MET A 330 1.20 -6.58 -2.26
N THR A 331 0.74 -6.41 -3.51
CA THR A 331 -0.36 -7.21 -4.04
C THR A 331 0.00 -8.69 -4.04
N PHE A 332 1.19 -9.03 -4.54
CA PHE A 332 1.69 -10.39 -4.51
C PHE A 332 1.82 -10.92 -3.06
N LEU A 333 2.37 -10.10 -2.15
CA LEU A 333 2.51 -10.48 -0.74
C LEU A 333 1.15 -10.77 -0.07
N CYS A 334 0.13 -9.94 -0.31
CA CYS A 334 -1.21 -10.16 0.24
C CYS A 334 -1.84 -11.46 -0.27
N LEU A 335 -1.73 -11.74 -1.58
CA LEU A 335 -2.23 -12.99 -2.17
C LEU A 335 -1.46 -14.22 -1.67
N TYR A 336 -0.14 -14.10 -1.55
CA TYR A 336 0.71 -15.15 -1.00
C TYR A 336 0.35 -15.44 0.46
N LEU A 337 0.21 -14.41 1.30
CA LEU A 337 -0.19 -14.59 2.70
C LEU A 337 -1.58 -15.21 2.80
N PHE A 338 -2.55 -14.75 2.00
CA PHE A 338 -3.88 -15.35 1.95
C PHE A 338 -3.82 -16.86 1.65
N LEU A 339 -3.04 -17.24 0.64
CA LEU A 339 -2.91 -18.64 0.22
C LEU A 339 -2.18 -19.49 1.26
N ILE A 340 -1.09 -18.99 1.86
CA ILE A 340 -0.37 -19.68 2.95
C ILE A 340 -1.26 -19.88 4.16
N ILE A 341 -2.00 -18.85 4.61
CA ILE A 341 -2.87 -18.98 5.78
C ILE A 341 -3.97 -20.01 5.47
N THR A 342 -4.57 -19.98 4.28
CA THR A 342 -5.60 -20.94 3.88
C THR A 342 -5.07 -22.38 3.91
N LEU A 343 -3.93 -22.65 3.30
CA LEU A 343 -3.37 -24.00 3.24
C LEU A 343 -2.84 -24.49 4.59
N THR A 344 -2.25 -23.61 5.40
CA THR A 344 -1.78 -23.97 6.74
C THR A 344 -2.94 -24.29 7.68
N ILE A 345 -4.03 -23.51 7.66
CA ILE A 345 -5.22 -23.86 8.44
C ILE A 345 -5.89 -25.12 7.92
N TYR A 346 -5.96 -25.33 6.60
CA TYR A 346 -6.46 -26.58 6.04
C TYR A 346 -5.63 -27.78 6.51
N GLY A 347 -4.29 -27.71 6.42
CA GLY A 347 -3.41 -28.79 6.88
C GLY A 347 -3.53 -29.09 8.38
N LEU A 348 -3.83 -28.08 9.20
CA LEU A 348 -4.13 -28.27 10.63
C LEU A 348 -5.48 -28.97 10.84
N LEU A 349 -6.50 -28.61 10.06
CA LEU A 349 -7.85 -29.15 10.21
C LEU A 349 -7.97 -30.57 9.66
N SER A 350 -7.19 -30.95 8.64
CA SER A 350 -7.20 -32.32 8.12
C SER A 350 -6.65 -33.32 9.15
N GLN A 351 -5.57 -32.95 9.85
CA GLN A 351 -4.90 -33.84 10.80
C GLN A 351 -5.56 -33.94 12.17
N ILE A 352 -6.51 -33.05 12.48
CA ILE A 352 -7.22 -33.10 13.76
C ILE A 352 -8.01 -34.40 13.95
N GLN A 353 -8.35 -35.09 12.85
CA GLN A 353 -9.04 -36.38 12.87
C GLN A 353 -8.11 -37.55 13.21
N GLU A 354 -6.82 -37.45 12.90
CA GLU A 354 -5.82 -38.52 13.09
C GLU A 354 -5.01 -38.38 14.39
N GLY A 355 -5.09 -37.21 15.03
CA GLY A 355 -4.41 -36.87 16.28
C GLY A 355 -3.31 -35.81 16.10
N PHE A 356 -3.12 -34.96 17.10
CA PHE A 356 -2.14 -33.87 17.05
C PHE A 356 -0.69 -34.39 17.02
N GLY A 357 -0.01 -34.17 15.90
CA GLY A 357 1.41 -34.44 15.75
C GLY A 357 2.28 -33.22 16.09
N ILE A 358 3.59 -33.45 16.22
CA ILE A 358 4.57 -32.38 16.43
C ILE A 358 4.63 -31.42 15.22
N LYS A 359 4.34 -31.92 14.01
CA LYS A 359 4.26 -31.13 12.76
C LYS A 359 3.19 -30.04 12.79
N ASP A 360 2.07 -30.28 13.47
CA ASP A 360 0.94 -29.34 13.54
C ASP A 360 1.28 -28.07 14.31
N ILE A 361 2.17 -28.17 15.30
CA ILE A 361 2.62 -27.02 16.09
C ILE A 361 3.29 -25.99 15.17
N GLY A 362 4.12 -26.45 14.22
CA GLY A 362 4.80 -25.58 13.26
C GLY A 362 3.83 -24.91 12.29
N LEU A 363 2.82 -25.65 11.82
CA LEU A 363 1.76 -25.12 10.95
C LEU A 363 0.91 -24.07 11.66
N ALA A 364 0.53 -24.30 12.92
CA ALA A 364 -0.27 -23.38 13.73
C ALA A 364 0.46 -22.06 13.98
N ILE A 365 1.74 -22.13 14.35
CA ILE A 365 2.58 -20.95 14.56
C ILE A 365 2.74 -20.16 13.27
N THR A 366 2.93 -20.85 12.14
CA THR A 366 3.07 -20.19 10.84
C THR A 366 1.78 -19.50 10.42
N ALA A 367 0.61 -20.15 10.60
CA ALA A 367 -0.69 -19.55 10.34
C ALA A 367 -0.94 -18.29 11.18
N LEU A 368 -0.60 -18.35 12.48
CA LEU A 368 -0.74 -17.22 13.40
C LEU A 368 0.12 -16.02 12.96
N PHE A 369 1.40 -16.25 12.65
CA PHE A 369 2.29 -15.17 12.26
C PHE A 369 1.99 -14.62 10.86
N ALA A 370 1.62 -15.47 9.89
CA ALA A 370 1.18 -15.03 8.57
C ALA A 370 -0.11 -14.20 8.66
N GLY A 371 -1.07 -14.62 9.49
CA GLY A 371 -2.30 -13.88 9.79
C GLY A 371 -2.03 -12.53 10.46
N ALA A 372 -1.14 -12.50 11.46
CA ALA A 372 -0.70 -11.27 12.11
C ALA A 372 -0.03 -10.32 11.12
N MET A 373 0.83 -10.82 10.23
CA MET A 373 1.48 -10.03 9.20
C MET A 373 0.46 -9.36 8.26
N LEU A 374 -0.50 -10.13 7.76
CA LEU A 374 -1.57 -9.64 6.89
C LEU A 374 -2.44 -8.58 7.59
N PHE A 375 -2.72 -8.78 8.89
CA PHE A 375 -3.42 -7.82 9.74
C PHE A 375 -2.64 -6.51 9.85
N PHE A 376 -1.35 -6.54 10.19
CA PHE A 376 -0.53 -5.33 10.33
C PHE A 376 -0.42 -4.54 9.02
N ILE A 377 -0.21 -5.23 7.90
CA ILE A 377 -0.16 -4.61 6.56
C ILE A 377 -1.45 -3.80 6.28
N SER A 378 -2.60 -4.42 6.54
CA SER A 378 -3.92 -3.83 6.28
C SER A 378 -4.29 -2.75 7.30
N ASN A 379 -3.89 -2.94 8.55
CA ASN A 379 -4.17 -2.03 9.65
C ASN A 379 -3.41 -0.72 9.50
N GLU A 380 -2.11 -0.78 9.23
CA GLU A 380 -1.29 0.43 9.12
C GLU A 380 -1.61 1.24 7.87
N ALA A 381 -1.91 0.57 6.74
CA ALA A 381 -2.34 1.26 5.53
C ALA A 381 -3.64 2.04 5.77
N HIS A 382 -4.57 1.43 6.51
CA HIS A 382 -5.81 2.09 6.92
C HIS A 382 -5.53 3.24 7.90
N TYR A 383 -4.65 3.05 8.87
CA TYR A 383 -4.25 4.09 9.82
C TYR A 383 -3.66 5.31 9.09
N ALA A 384 -2.67 5.09 8.22
CA ALA A 384 -2.03 6.15 7.43
C ALA A 384 -3.05 6.94 6.59
N SER A 385 -3.91 6.24 5.86
CA SER A 385 -4.97 6.85 5.02
C SER A 385 -5.96 7.66 5.87
N ASN A 386 -6.33 7.14 7.04
CA ASN A 386 -7.27 7.79 7.96
C ASN A 386 -6.66 9.03 8.64
N CYS A 387 -5.37 9.02 8.97
CA CYS A 387 -4.67 10.18 9.52
C CYS A 387 -4.58 11.34 8.51
N VAL A 388 -4.26 11.05 7.26
CA VAL A 388 -4.12 12.07 6.20
C VAL A 388 -5.46 12.72 5.84
N ARG A 389 -6.58 11.98 5.90
CA ARG A 389 -7.92 12.50 5.59
C ARG A 389 -8.70 12.89 6.85
N VAL A 390 -9.18 11.90 7.60
CA VAL A 390 -10.20 12.11 8.64
C VAL A 390 -9.65 12.86 9.84
N GLN A 391 -8.45 12.52 10.32
CA GLN A 391 -7.87 13.24 11.46
C GLN A 391 -7.53 14.69 11.09
N PHE A 392 -7.01 14.89 9.89
CA PHE A 392 -6.71 16.21 9.37
C PHE A 392 -7.99 17.07 9.25
N GLN A 393 -9.05 16.52 8.64
CA GLN A 393 -10.36 17.16 8.53
C GLN A 393 -10.96 17.49 9.89
N LYS A 394 -10.93 16.55 10.84
CA LYS A 394 -11.45 16.78 12.19
C LYS A 394 -10.74 17.93 12.89
N LYS A 395 -9.42 18.06 12.71
CA LYS A 395 -8.65 19.17 13.28
C LYS A 395 -8.99 20.49 12.61
N LEU A 396 -9.25 20.48 11.31
CA LEU A 396 -9.59 21.65 10.54
C LEU A 396 -11.00 22.17 10.86
N LEU A 397 -12.00 21.28 10.98
CA LEU A 397 -13.37 21.62 11.39
C LEU A 397 -13.48 22.11 12.84
N LEU A 398 -12.52 21.76 13.70
CA LEU A 398 -12.50 22.17 15.11
C LEU A 398 -11.92 23.59 15.29
N VAL A 399 -11.39 24.21 14.25
CA VAL A 399 -10.90 25.60 14.32
C VAL A 399 -12.09 26.56 14.33
N GLU A 400 -12.10 27.47 15.30
CA GLU A 400 -13.11 28.53 15.39
C GLU A 400 -12.94 29.54 14.26
N LEU A 401 -13.84 29.50 13.27
CA LEU A 401 -13.84 30.40 12.10
C LEU A 401 -14.25 31.84 12.45
N THR A 402 -14.92 32.03 13.59
CA THR A 402 -15.58 33.29 13.99
C THR A 402 -14.62 34.47 14.13
N TRP A 403 -13.33 34.21 14.39
CA TRP A 403 -12.31 35.25 14.59
C TRP A 403 -11.37 35.42 13.39
N MET A 404 -11.64 34.74 12.26
CA MET A 404 -10.79 34.81 11.06
C MET A 404 -11.31 35.82 10.04
N THR A 405 -10.38 36.45 9.32
CA THR A 405 -10.64 37.28 8.14
C THR A 405 -11.39 36.50 7.05
N GLU A 406 -12.26 37.16 6.29
CA GLU A 406 -13.07 36.57 5.20
C GLU A 406 -12.21 35.79 4.19
N ASP A 407 -11.06 36.34 3.78
CA ASP A 407 -10.12 35.67 2.87
C ASP A 407 -9.61 34.33 3.43
N ALA A 408 -9.38 34.28 4.75
CA ALA A 408 -8.89 33.07 5.40
C ALA A 408 -10.00 32.04 5.58
N GLN A 409 -11.24 32.49 5.81
CA GLN A 409 -12.42 31.60 5.79
C GLN A 409 -12.63 30.98 4.40
N GLN A 410 -12.46 31.77 3.33
CA GLN A 410 -12.55 31.27 1.96
C GLN A 410 -11.46 30.22 1.65
N GLU A 411 -10.21 30.46 2.04
CA GLU A 411 -9.13 29.49 1.89
C GLU A 411 -9.36 28.21 2.71
N ILE A 412 -9.92 28.32 3.91
CA ILE A 412 -10.28 27.14 4.73
C ILE A 412 -11.40 26.35 4.04
N ASN A 413 -12.44 26.99 3.53
CA ASN A 413 -13.51 26.32 2.79
C ASN A 413 -12.98 25.62 1.53
N MET A 414 -12.05 26.27 0.81
CA MET A 414 -11.36 25.66 -0.33
C MET A 414 -10.52 24.46 0.11
N PHE A 415 -9.87 24.53 1.27
CA PHE A 415 -9.09 23.43 1.82
C PHE A 415 -9.96 22.25 2.24
N ILE A 416 -11.07 22.48 2.96
CA ILE A 416 -12.04 21.42 3.32
C ILE A 416 -12.49 20.68 2.08
N ARG A 417 -12.96 21.42 1.07
CA ARG A 417 -13.38 20.83 -0.20
C ARG A 417 -12.25 20.05 -0.87
N ALA A 418 -11.02 20.56 -0.85
CA ALA A 418 -9.87 19.83 -1.37
C ALA A 418 -9.59 18.52 -0.61
N THR A 419 -9.77 18.50 0.72
CA THR A 419 -9.64 17.27 1.52
C THR A 419 -10.74 16.25 1.28
N GLU A 420 -11.96 16.70 1.02
CA GLU A 420 -13.10 15.83 0.70
C GLU A 420 -12.97 15.20 -0.68
N MET A 421 -12.51 15.98 -1.66
CA MET A 421 -12.44 15.55 -3.06
C MET A 421 -11.17 14.76 -3.41
N SER A 422 -10.15 14.73 -2.54
CA SER A 422 -8.88 14.05 -2.84
C SER A 422 -8.88 12.61 -2.33
N PRO A 423 -8.57 11.62 -3.19
CA PRO A 423 -8.34 10.25 -2.74
C PRO A 423 -7.01 10.19 -1.97
N THR A 424 -7.08 9.87 -0.68
CA THR A 424 -5.91 9.66 0.20
C THR A 424 -5.69 8.19 0.55
N ASP A 425 -6.59 7.32 0.09
CA ASP A 425 -6.50 5.89 0.36
C ASP A 425 -5.29 5.30 -0.38
N MET A 426 -4.54 4.43 0.29
CA MET A 426 -3.40 3.74 -0.29
C MET A 426 -3.89 2.65 -1.25
N ILE A 427 -3.92 2.99 -2.54
CA ILE A 427 -4.33 2.09 -3.63
C ILE A 427 -3.08 1.39 -4.17
N LEU A 428 -3.10 0.06 -4.20
CA LEU A 428 -2.05 -0.75 -4.86
C LEU A 428 -2.40 -0.91 -6.34
N VAL A 429 -1.44 -0.56 -7.21
CA VAL A 429 -1.51 -0.75 -8.68
C VAL A 429 -2.73 -0.08 -9.34
N GLY A 430 -3.48 0.76 -8.62
CA GLY A 430 -4.72 1.37 -9.12
C GLY A 430 -5.96 0.48 -9.03
N PHE A 431 -5.85 -0.76 -8.53
CA PHE A 431 -6.95 -1.74 -8.56
C PHE A 431 -7.69 -1.89 -7.22
N PHE A 432 -6.97 -1.90 -6.10
CA PHE A 432 -7.61 -2.08 -4.78
C PHE A 432 -6.92 -1.27 -3.68
N ALA A 433 -7.73 -0.76 -2.76
CA ALA A 433 -7.26 -0.05 -1.58
C ALA A 433 -6.90 -1.05 -0.47
N VAL A 434 -5.70 -0.91 0.09
CA VAL A 434 -5.29 -1.71 1.24
C VAL A 434 -5.85 -1.07 2.50
N ASN A 435 -6.84 -1.72 3.10
CA ASN A 435 -7.49 -1.26 4.30
C ASN A 435 -8.00 -2.43 5.16
N ARG A 436 -8.56 -2.12 6.34
CA ARG A 436 -9.17 -3.14 7.22
C ARG A 436 -10.33 -3.89 6.57
N THR A 437 -11.00 -3.31 5.57
CA THR A 437 -12.09 -3.98 4.83
C THR A 437 -11.54 -5.10 3.95
N LEU A 438 -10.39 -4.89 3.30
CA LEU A 438 -9.69 -5.92 2.54
C LEU A 438 -9.33 -7.11 3.44
N PHE A 439 -8.78 -6.86 4.62
CA PHE A 439 -8.48 -7.93 5.59
C PHE A 439 -9.72 -8.74 5.97
N LYS A 440 -10.83 -8.06 6.32
CA LYS A 440 -12.10 -8.72 6.65
C LYS A 440 -12.63 -9.57 5.48
N SER A 441 -12.56 -9.03 4.26
CA SER A 441 -12.96 -9.74 3.05
C SER A 441 -12.11 -10.99 2.82
N LEU A 442 -10.78 -10.89 2.98
CA LEU A 442 -9.86 -12.02 2.81
C LEU A 442 -10.13 -13.12 3.84
N ILE A 443 -10.34 -12.77 5.11
CA ILE A 443 -10.70 -13.76 6.14
C ILE A 443 -12.02 -14.45 5.81
N ALA A 444 -13.05 -13.68 5.42
CA ALA A 444 -14.34 -14.26 5.06
C ALA A 444 -14.19 -15.25 3.90
N THR A 445 -13.48 -14.85 2.84
CA THR A 445 -13.22 -15.74 1.70
C THR A 445 -12.40 -16.97 2.08
N MET A 446 -11.41 -16.82 2.95
CA MET A 446 -10.59 -17.92 3.43
C MET A 446 -11.44 -18.95 4.19
N VAL A 447 -12.33 -18.50 5.07
CA VAL A 447 -13.26 -19.39 5.78
C VAL A 447 -14.18 -20.12 4.79
N THR A 448 -14.70 -19.44 3.78
CA THR A 448 -15.50 -20.08 2.72
C THR A 448 -14.71 -21.16 1.99
N TYR A 449 -13.47 -20.87 1.56
CA TYR A 449 -12.62 -21.85 0.89
C TYR A 449 -12.27 -23.04 1.79
N LEU A 450 -11.98 -22.79 3.07
CA LEU A 450 -11.71 -23.85 4.05
C LEU A 450 -12.91 -24.79 4.20
N VAL A 451 -14.12 -24.25 4.33
CA VAL A 451 -15.34 -25.07 4.42
C VAL A 451 -15.50 -25.95 3.19
N VAL A 452 -15.30 -25.40 1.99
CA VAL A 452 -15.39 -26.16 0.74
C VAL A 452 -14.32 -27.27 0.68
N LEU A 453 -13.07 -26.98 1.06
CA LEU A 453 -12.00 -27.98 1.07
C LEU A 453 -12.28 -29.11 2.06
N LEU A 454 -12.80 -28.80 3.25
CA LEU A 454 -13.17 -29.81 4.24
C LEU A 454 -14.37 -30.65 3.78
N GLN A 455 -15.35 -30.05 3.11
CA GLN A 455 -16.47 -30.79 2.53
C GLN A 455 -15.99 -31.78 1.46
N PHE A 456 -15.05 -31.38 0.60
CA PHE A 456 -14.46 -32.29 -0.38
C PHE A 456 -13.73 -33.45 0.30
N GLN A 457 -12.98 -33.19 1.36
CA GLN A 457 -12.27 -34.23 2.12
C GLN A 457 -13.25 -35.27 2.72
N ILE A 458 -14.33 -34.82 3.37
CA ILE A 458 -15.34 -35.72 3.96
C ILE A 458 -16.10 -36.52 2.88
N SER A 459 -16.21 -35.98 1.67
CA SER A 459 -16.95 -36.63 0.57
C SER A 459 -16.18 -37.74 -0.16
N ILE A 460 -14.87 -37.88 0.07
CA ILE A 460 -14.06 -38.95 -0.54
C ILE A 460 -14.30 -40.22 0.29
N PRO A 461 -14.93 -41.28 -0.29
CA PRO A 461 -15.10 -42.53 0.41
C PRO A 461 -13.72 -43.14 0.73
N GLU A 462 -13.50 -43.51 1.99
CA GLU A 462 -12.36 -44.35 2.37
C GLU A 462 -12.60 -45.74 1.79
N ASP A 463 -11.94 -46.06 0.68
CA ASP A 463 -11.96 -47.43 0.14
C ASP A 463 -11.17 -48.37 1.08
N GLN A 464 -11.84 -49.43 1.55
CA GLN A 464 -11.42 -50.58 2.40
C GLN A 464 -11.66 -50.40 3.92
N GLU A 465 -12.67 -51.03 4.54
CA GLU A 465 -12.78 -52.49 4.75
C GLU A 465 -14.15 -53.08 4.34
N SER A 466 -14.25 -53.65 3.15
CA SER A 466 -15.29 -54.63 2.82
C SER A 466 -14.77 -55.68 1.84
N SER A 467 -13.65 -56.31 2.18
CA SER A 467 -13.17 -57.49 1.48
C SER A 467 -12.09 -58.18 2.30
N THR A 468 -12.50 -59.07 3.21
CA THR A 468 -12.01 -60.46 3.36
C THR A 468 -12.66 -61.06 4.61
N ASN A 469 -13.76 -61.79 4.43
CA ASN A 469 -14.05 -63.07 5.10
C ASN A 469 -15.44 -63.58 4.68
N SER A 470 -15.53 -63.92 3.40
CA SER A 470 -16.46 -64.95 2.93
C SER A 470 -15.70 -65.85 1.97
N THR A 471 -15.10 -66.95 2.46
CA THR A 471 -15.35 -68.35 2.03
C THR A 471 -14.36 -69.36 2.64
N ASN A 472 -14.93 -70.51 3.08
CA ASN A 472 -14.35 -71.84 3.32
C ASN A 472 -13.50 -72.01 4.61
N ILE A 473 -13.92 -72.80 5.61
CA ILE A 473 -14.32 -74.23 5.61
C ILE A 473 -15.54 -74.46 6.50
#